data_AF-A0AAD9UTD3-F1
#
_entry.id   AF-A0AAD9UTD3-F1
#
_cell.length_a   1.000
_cell.length_b   1.000
_cell.length_c   1.000
_cell.angle_alpha   90.00
_cell.angle_beta   90.00
_cell.angle_gamma   90.00
#
_symmetry.space_group_name_H-M   'P 1'
#
loop_
_entity.id
_entity.type
_entity.pdbx_description
1 polymer ?
#
loop_
_entity_poly.entity_id
_entity_poly.type
_entity_poly.pdbx_seq_one_letter_code
_entity_poly.pdbx_strand_id
1 'polypeptide(L)'
;MSEVKQWLMSIGIPGIERLADEFESWGFSTRKSLKYLQDGDLDYIFASPKHLLLAEKRALDYELRQVKLKSQEPGSTVHLMPKQLQFSSTEPQTWPAEGEIATASNPSSTAARKIDAPLDRCKQELVENVSFLEAQISSAEDYLAKLKGENDLLQTVSRGRICSHCHQSGHNRNNCRGIACDSHTKCKLKDKHPELGKSISETQKMLNLLRKNKETAKQSLEQFMLQLQRSCGNFFAVMRPRLKRLNPVKYLIHQELDKDLLYLHKALENKVPPESEDWRLPHLIDTCKGQSHSQSRQEPQVLEAIAVVDRRV
;
A
#
# COMPACT_ATOMS: atom_id res chain seq x y z
N MET A 1 20.70 36.56 9.75
CA MET A 1 20.66 35.22 9.15
C MET A 1 19.78 34.34 10.01
N SER A 2 18.86 33.61 9.40
CA SER A 2 17.96 32.71 10.11
C SER A 2 18.71 31.54 10.77
N GLU A 3 18.31 31.19 11.99
CA GLU A 3 18.87 30.05 12.74
C GLU A 3 18.63 28.73 11.99
N VAL A 4 17.52 28.64 11.25
CA VAL A 4 17.20 27.49 10.39
C VAL A 4 18.15 27.40 9.21
N LYS A 5 18.48 28.53 8.58
CA LYS A 5 19.47 28.56 7.49
C LYS A 5 20.86 28.10 7.96
N GLN A 6 21.30 28.55 9.14
CA GLN A 6 22.56 28.09 9.74
C GLN A 6 22.53 26.60 10.08
N TRP A 7 21.40 26.10 10.58
CA TRP A 7 21.23 24.67 10.84
C TRP A 7 21.27 23.86 9.53
N LEU A 8 20.58 24.29 8.47
CA LEU A 8 20.62 23.63 7.16
C LEU A 8 22.05 23.55 6.61
N MET A 9 22.83 24.63 6.72
CA MET A 9 24.24 24.62 6.32
C MET A 9 25.09 23.62 7.13
N SER A 10 24.74 23.37 8.39
CA SER A 10 25.45 22.41 9.26
C SER A 10 25.22 20.93 8.89
N ILE A 11 24.22 20.63 8.06
CA ILE A 11 23.90 19.26 7.59
C ILE A 11 24.94 18.77 6.56
N GLY A 12 25.71 19.69 5.96
CA GLY A 12 26.81 19.35 5.05
C GLY A 12 26.34 18.91 3.66
N ILE A 13 25.08 19.18 3.29
CA ILE A 13 24.54 18.94 1.95
C ILE A 13 24.65 20.23 1.14
N PRO A 14 25.36 20.23 -0.01
CA PRO A 14 25.51 21.43 -0.84
C PRO A 14 24.15 21.92 -1.38
N GLY A 15 23.85 23.21 -1.20
CA GLY A 15 22.66 23.85 -1.75
C GLY A 15 21.38 23.61 -0.94
N ILE A 16 21.45 22.94 0.21
CA ILE A 16 20.29 22.67 1.07
C ILE A 16 19.77 23.93 1.78
N GLU A 17 20.62 24.96 1.91
CA GLU A 17 20.29 26.25 2.51
C GLU A 17 19.19 27.01 1.74
N ARG A 18 18.93 26.63 0.49
CA ARG A 18 17.83 27.19 -0.31
C ARG A 18 16.46 26.89 0.28
N LEU A 19 16.34 25.83 1.07
CA LEU A 19 15.09 25.40 1.70
C LEU A 19 14.69 26.27 2.90
N ALA A 20 15.58 27.17 3.35
CA ALA A 20 15.35 28.02 4.50
C ALA A 20 14.13 28.94 4.29
N ASP A 21 13.96 29.46 3.07
CA ASP A 21 12.90 30.40 2.74
C ASP A 21 11.52 29.74 2.86
N GLU A 22 11.40 28.48 2.45
CA GLU A 22 10.17 27.69 2.63
C GLU A 22 9.90 27.44 4.12
N PHE A 23 10.88 27.00 4.91
CA PHE A 23 10.66 26.81 6.36
C PHE A 23 10.19 28.10 7.05
N GLU A 24 10.78 29.24 6.69
CA GLU A 24 10.39 30.54 7.23
C GLU A 24 8.98 30.96 6.81
N SER A 25 8.59 30.69 5.57
CA SER A 25 7.23 30.97 5.08
C SER A 25 6.14 30.21 5.84
N TRP A 26 6.50 29.04 6.39
CA TRP A 26 5.65 28.21 7.24
C TRP A 26 5.76 28.54 8.74
N GLY A 27 6.49 29.60 9.10
CA GLY A 27 6.64 30.07 10.48
C GLY A 27 7.78 29.40 11.26
N PHE A 28 8.63 28.59 10.60
CA PHE A 28 9.78 27.96 11.22
C PHE A 28 11.04 28.82 11.01
N SER A 29 11.22 29.82 11.86
CA SER A 29 12.39 30.72 11.84
C SER A 29 13.47 30.36 12.87
N THR A 30 13.19 29.42 13.77
CA THR A 30 14.12 28.99 14.84
C THR A 30 14.33 27.48 14.86
N ARG A 31 15.47 27.03 15.38
CA ARG A 31 15.74 25.59 15.55
C ARG A 31 14.76 24.95 16.54
N LYS A 32 14.30 25.73 17.52
CA LYS A 32 13.28 25.31 18.49
C LYS A 32 11.90 25.11 17.85
N SER A 33 11.54 25.89 16.83
CA SER A 33 10.25 25.71 16.14
C SER A 33 10.22 24.42 15.30
N LEU A 34 11.37 23.96 14.79
CA LEU A 34 11.46 22.75 13.97
C LEU A 34 11.06 21.46 14.73
N LYS A 35 11.10 21.47 16.07
CA LYS A 35 10.69 20.31 16.88
C LYS A 35 9.20 19.96 16.74
N TYR A 36 8.38 20.92 16.32
CA TYR A 36 6.94 20.75 16.18
C TYR A 36 6.53 20.11 14.85
N LEU A 37 7.45 20.04 13.88
CA LEU A 37 7.23 19.34 12.61
C LEU A 37 6.96 17.85 12.87
N GLN A 38 5.85 17.34 12.37
CA GLN A 38 5.46 15.94 12.42
C GLN A 38 6.06 15.15 11.25
N ASP A 39 6.02 13.83 11.39
CA ASP A 39 6.40 12.94 10.30
C ASP A 39 5.41 13.14 9.14
N GLY A 40 5.92 13.55 7.97
CA GLY A 40 5.12 13.88 6.80
C GLY A 40 4.89 15.37 6.55
N ASP A 41 5.20 16.26 7.52
CA ASP A 41 5.07 17.71 7.30
C ASP A 41 6.01 18.21 6.20
N LEU A 42 7.17 17.55 6.01
CA LEU A 42 8.07 17.86 4.90
C LEU A 42 7.44 17.56 3.54
N ASP A 43 6.57 16.55 3.43
CA ASP A 43 5.84 16.26 2.18
C ASP A 43 4.77 17.32 1.89
N TYR A 44 4.27 17.97 2.94
CA TYR A 44 3.29 19.05 2.82
C TYR A 44 3.94 20.40 2.50
N ILE A 45 5.05 20.72 3.18
CA ILE A 45 5.84 21.94 2.95
C ILE A 45 6.49 21.90 1.56
N PHE A 46 6.95 20.72 1.13
CA PHE A 46 7.62 20.51 -0.16
C PHE A 46 6.83 19.54 -1.05
N ALA A 47 5.61 19.93 -1.44
CA ALA A 47 4.67 19.12 -2.22
C ALA A 47 5.17 18.68 -3.62
N SER A 48 6.35 19.13 -4.06
CA SER A 48 6.95 18.78 -5.35
C SER A 48 8.33 18.14 -5.16
N PRO A 49 8.59 16.97 -5.79
CA PRO A 49 9.90 16.31 -5.78
C PRO A 49 11.06 17.15 -6.35
N LYS A 50 10.73 18.25 -7.05
CA LYS A 50 11.71 19.21 -7.58
C LYS A 50 12.22 20.18 -6.52
N HIS A 51 11.46 20.37 -5.43
CA HIS A 51 11.81 21.31 -4.36
C HIS A 51 12.59 20.62 -3.25
N LEU A 52 12.31 19.35 -2.97
CA LEU A 52 13.04 18.55 -1.99
C LEU A 52 13.42 17.20 -2.59
N LEU A 53 14.72 17.01 -2.83
CA LEU A 53 15.26 15.75 -3.34
C LEU A 53 15.14 14.65 -2.28
N LEU A 54 15.01 13.40 -2.71
CA LEU A 54 14.84 12.27 -1.78
C LEU A 54 16.01 12.13 -0.79
N ALA A 55 17.24 12.46 -1.21
CA ALA A 55 18.41 12.45 -0.35
C ALA A 55 18.37 13.59 0.70
N GLU A 56 17.97 14.79 0.30
CA GLU A 56 17.76 15.93 1.19
C GLU A 56 16.66 15.63 2.20
N LYS A 57 15.52 15.06 1.75
CA LYS A 57 14.41 14.64 2.61
C LYS A 57 14.88 13.67 3.70
N ARG A 58 15.60 12.61 3.32
CA ARG A 58 16.10 11.61 4.28
C ARG A 58 17.06 12.23 5.31
N ALA A 59 17.90 13.17 4.89
CA ALA A 59 18.81 13.86 5.79
C ALA A 59 18.06 14.81 6.74
N LEU A 60 17.07 15.54 6.25
CA LEU A 60 16.21 16.39 7.08
C LEU A 60 15.39 15.58 8.08
N ASP A 61 14.80 14.46 7.65
CA ASP A 61 14.06 13.56 8.55
C ASP A 61 14.97 13.03 9.67
N TYR A 62 16.22 12.68 9.35
CA TYR A 62 17.19 12.26 10.35
C TYR A 62 17.54 13.38 11.34
N GLU A 63 17.88 14.57 10.83
CA GLU A 63 18.27 15.71 11.66
C GLU A 63 17.11 16.26 12.51
N LEU A 64 15.88 16.29 11.99
CA LEU A 64 14.69 16.69 12.75
C LEU A 64 14.40 15.72 13.89
N ARG A 65 14.63 14.41 13.70
CA ARG A 65 14.57 13.43 14.79
C ARG A 65 15.64 13.72 15.85
N GLN A 66 16.86 14.09 15.45
CA GLN A 66 17.90 14.48 16.40
C GLN A 66 17.56 15.77 17.16
N VAL A 67 16.91 16.75 16.52
CA VAL A 67 16.43 17.98 17.17
C VAL A 67 15.37 17.67 18.22
N LYS A 68 14.42 16.75 17.92
CA LYS A 68 13.40 16.29 18.88
C LYS A 68 14.04 15.57 20.08
N LEU A 69 14.98 14.66 19.82
CA LEU A 69 15.68 13.90 20.87
C LEU A 69 16.53 14.79 21.79
N LYS A 70 17.27 15.76 21.22
CA LYS A 70 18.09 16.69 22.01
C LYS A 70 17.27 17.67 22.86
N SER A 71 16.01 17.91 22.50
CA SER A 71 15.10 18.76 23.28
C SER A 71 14.41 18.05 24.46
N GLN A 72 14.63 16.75 24.63
CA GLN A 72 14.12 15.94 25.75
C GLN A 72 15.12 15.77 26.91
N GLU A 73 16.30 16.40 26.85
CA GLU A 73 17.23 16.47 27.98
C GLU A 73 16.60 17.26 29.16
N PRO A 74 16.71 16.78 30.42
CA PRO A 74 16.03 17.36 31.57
C PRO A 74 16.79 18.60 32.06
N GLY A 75 16.43 19.78 31.55
CA GLY A 75 17.09 21.02 31.97
C GLY A 75 16.43 22.28 31.45
N SER A 76 15.16 22.51 31.76
CA SER A 76 14.61 23.87 31.98
C SER A 76 13.11 23.76 32.28
N THR A 77 12.79 23.49 33.54
CA THR A 77 11.43 23.60 34.08
C THR A 77 11.03 25.07 34.11
N VAL A 78 10.14 25.50 33.20
CA VAL A 78 9.23 26.62 33.50
C VAL A 78 7.83 26.03 33.53
N HIS A 79 7.45 25.66 34.74
CA HIS A 79 6.16 25.13 35.11
C HIS A 79 5.12 26.26 35.10
N LEU A 80 4.29 26.31 34.05
CA LEU A 80 3.06 27.08 34.06
C LEU A 80 1.89 26.11 34.17
N MET A 81 1.40 25.92 35.39
CA MET A 81 0.14 25.24 35.68
C MET A 81 -1.05 26.15 35.33
N PRO A 82 -2.13 25.64 34.71
CA PRO A 82 -3.41 26.30 34.70
C PRO A 82 -4.06 26.21 36.08
N LYS A 83 -4.50 27.36 36.59
CA LYS A 83 -5.17 27.58 37.88
C LYS A 83 -6.50 26.83 37.92
N GLN A 84 -6.64 25.83 38.79
CA GLN A 84 -7.92 25.18 39.10
C GLN A 84 -8.86 26.15 39.82
N LEU A 85 -10.09 26.26 39.32
CA LEU A 85 -11.23 26.83 40.05
C LEU A 85 -11.96 25.68 40.75
N GLN A 86 -12.10 25.78 42.07
CA GLN A 86 -12.92 24.89 42.90
C GLN A 86 -14.34 25.42 43.00
N PHE A 87 -15.34 24.53 42.95
CA PHE A 87 -16.65 24.73 43.56
C PHE A 87 -17.13 23.43 44.21
N SER A 88 -17.63 23.55 45.44
CA SER A 88 -18.11 22.46 46.31
C SER A 88 -19.64 22.49 46.47
N SER A 89 -20.21 21.28 46.59
CA SER A 89 -21.50 20.86 47.20
C SER A 89 -22.82 21.39 46.58
N THR A 90 -23.89 20.61 46.44
CA THR A 90 -24.65 19.92 47.53
C THR A 90 -25.69 18.93 46.94
N GLU A 91 -25.57 17.63 47.31
CA GLU A 91 -26.61 16.65 47.75
C GLU A 91 -27.94 16.34 46.97
N PRO A 92 -28.71 15.26 47.30
CA PRO A 92 -28.92 14.10 46.42
C PRO A 92 -30.40 13.73 46.15
N GLN A 93 -30.71 12.93 45.11
CA GLN A 93 -31.94 12.10 45.13
C GLN A 93 -31.99 10.96 44.07
N THR A 94 -32.12 9.74 44.58
CA THR A 94 -32.92 8.58 44.12
C THR A 94 -32.61 7.82 42.81
N TRP A 95 -32.24 6.54 43.02
CA TRP A 95 -32.18 5.34 42.15
C TRP A 95 -33.52 4.97 41.45
N PRO A 96 -33.62 3.98 40.51
CA PRO A 96 -32.73 2.81 40.31
C PRO A 96 -32.43 2.31 38.88
N ALA A 97 -31.46 1.37 38.85
CA ALA A 97 -31.27 0.16 38.01
C ALA A 97 -31.52 0.27 36.49
N GLU A 98 -30.63 -0.16 35.60
CA GLU A 98 -30.08 -1.52 35.41
C GLU A 98 -28.65 -1.39 34.79
N GLY A 99 -27.63 -2.08 35.30
CA GLY A 99 -27.02 -3.29 34.67
C GLY A 99 -26.23 -2.95 33.40
N GLU A 100 -24.94 -3.24 33.17
CA GLU A 100 -23.92 -4.09 33.78
C GLU A 100 -22.53 -3.60 33.31
N ILE A 101 -21.55 -3.65 34.22
CA ILE A 101 -20.13 -4.00 34.05
C ILE A 101 -19.47 -3.75 32.67
N ALA A 102 -18.59 -2.74 32.59
CA ALA A 102 -17.37 -2.85 31.79
C ALA A 102 -16.21 -2.10 32.46
N THR A 103 -15.30 -2.94 32.95
CA THR A 103 -14.08 -2.68 33.68
C THR A 103 -13.12 -1.77 32.93
N ALA A 104 -12.50 -0.86 33.69
CA ALA A 104 -11.36 -0.06 33.27
C ALA A 104 -10.27 -0.92 32.60
N SER A 105 -9.73 -0.43 31.49
CA SER A 105 -8.47 -0.95 30.93
C SER A 105 -7.60 0.23 30.50
N ASN A 106 -6.42 0.26 31.09
CA ASN A 106 -5.36 1.24 30.93
C ASN A 106 -4.94 1.46 29.46
N PRO A 107 -4.46 2.66 29.11
CA PRO A 107 -3.92 2.97 27.80
C PRO A 107 -2.44 2.57 27.74
N SER A 108 -2.14 1.37 27.25
CA SER A 108 -0.75 1.01 26.92
C SER A 108 -0.71 0.02 25.75
N SER A 109 -1.04 0.51 24.54
CA SER A 109 -0.79 -0.17 23.26
C SER A 109 -1.13 0.76 22.09
N THR A 110 -0.32 1.79 21.87
CA THR A 110 -0.51 2.74 20.75
C THR A 110 0.67 2.82 19.78
N ALA A 111 1.78 2.12 20.05
CA ALA A 111 2.96 2.16 19.19
C ALA A 111 2.95 1.08 18.08
N ALA A 112 2.45 -0.13 18.36
CA ALA A 112 2.48 -1.23 17.39
C ALA A 112 1.41 -1.13 16.28
N ARG A 113 0.24 -0.53 16.56
CA ARG A 113 -0.84 -0.38 15.56
C ARG A 113 -0.61 0.71 14.50
N LYS A 114 0.37 1.60 14.72
CA LYS A 114 0.55 2.79 13.86
C LYS A 114 1.41 2.54 12.62
N ILE A 115 2.24 1.50 12.60
CA ILE A 115 3.11 1.20 11.45
C ILE A 115 2.36 0.40 10.38
N ASP A 116 1.39 -0.43 10.78
CA ASP A 116 0.58 -1.21 9.85
C ASP A 116 -0.48 -0.36 9.13
N ALA A 117 -1.06 0.65 9.81
CA ALA A 117 -2.15 1.46 9.25
C ALA A 117 -1.83 2.20 7.93
N PRO A 118 -0.64 2.82 7.73
CA PRO A 118 -0.28 3.43 6.45
C PRO A 118 -0.01 2.43 5.33
N LEU A 119 0.57 1.26 5.65
CA LEU A 119 0.86 0.21 4.68
C LEU A 119 -0.42 -0.53 4.26
N ASP A 120 -1.32 -0.77 5.20
CA ASP A 120 -2.66 -1.31 4.94
C ASP A 120 -3.50 -0.35 4.10
N ARG A 121 -3.40 0.96 4.36
CA ARG A 121 -4.02 1.97 3.49
C ARG A 121 -3.46 1.90 2.07
N CYS A 122 -2.14 1.87 1.91
CA CYS A 122 -1.51 1.79 0.59
C CYS A 122 -1.88 0.49 -0.16
N LYS A 123 -1.93 -0.64 0.55
CA LYS A 123 -2.42 -1.92 0.02
C LYS A 123 -3.86 -1.79 -0.48
N GLN A 124 -4.72 -1.20 0.34
CA GLN A 124 -6.14 -1.03 0.05
C GLN A 124 -6.33 -0.13 -1.18
N GLU A 125 -5.59 0.97 -1.29
CA GLU A 125 -5.60 1.85 -2.47
C GLU A 125 -5.20 1.10 -3.76
N LEU A 126 -4.19 0.23 -3.71
CA LEU A 126 -3.78 -0.57 -4.87
C LEU A 126 -4.84 -1.61 -5.26
N VAL A 127 -5.48 -2.24 -4.28
CA VAL A 127 -6.61 -3.16 -4.51
C VAL A 127 -7.78 -2.43 -5.13
N GLU A 128 -8.16 -1.27 -4.58
CA GLU A 128 -9.24 -0.43 -5.10
C GLU A 128 -8.96 0.05 -6.51
N ASN A 129 -7.72 0.41 -6.84
CA ASN A 129 -7.32 0.78 -8.19
C ASN A 129 -7.53 -0.37 -9.18
N VAL A 130 -7.12 -1.60 -8.82
CA VAL A 130 -7.36 -2.78 -9.65
C VAL A 130 -8.86 -3.01 -9.84
N SER A 131 -9.66 -2.96 -8.77
CA SER A 131 -11.11 -3.13 -8.83
C SER A 131 -11.80 -2.04 -9.66
N PHE A 132 -11.33 -0.78 -9.57
CA PHE A 132 -11.84 0.33 -10.36
C PHE A 132 -11.54 0.16 -11.84
N LEU A 133 -10.33 -0.25 -12.20
CA LEU A 133 -9.97 -0.56 -13.58
C LEU A 133 -10.76 -1.76 -14.12
N GLU A 134 -11.05 -2.76 -13.28
CA GLU A 134 -11.92 -3.87 -13.63
C GLU A 134 -13.34 -3.39 -13.95
N ALA A 135 -13.94 -2.55 -13.10
CA ALA A 135 -15.26 -1.98 -13.34
C ALA A 135 -15.31 -1.13 -14.61
N GLN A 136 -14.28 -0.31 -14.88
CA GLN A 136 -14.19 0.46 -16.12
C GLN A 136 -14.09 -0.43 -17.36
N ILE A 137 -13.31 -1.51 -17.29
CA ILE A 137 -13.21 -2.47 -18.40
C ILE A 137 -14.57 -3.09 -18.67
N SER A 138 -15.28 -3.57 -17.65
CA SER A 138 -16.62 -4.15 -17.82
C SER A 138 -17.59 -3.14 -18.45
N SER A 139 -17.63 -1.91 -17.93
CA SER A 139 -18.49 -0.86 -18.48
C SER A 139 -18.15 -0.53 -19.95
N ALA A 140 -16.88 -0.45 -20.30
CA ALA A 140 -16.44 -0.18 -21.66
C ALA A 140 -16.68 -1.38 -22.61
N GLU A 141 -16.62 -2.62 -22.11
CA GLU A 141 -16.98 -3.83 -22.86
C GLU A 141 -18.48 -3.85 -23.20
N ASP A 142 -19.34 -3.52 -22.24
CA ASP A 142 -20.79 -3.40 -22.47
C ASP A 142 -21.11 -2.31 -23.48
N TYR A 143 -20.45 -1.14 -23.36
CA TYR A 143 -20.61 -0.06 -24.31
C TYR A 143 -20.15 -0.45 -25.73
N LEU A 144 -19.01 -1.14 -25.84
CA LEU A 144 -18.52 -1.66 -27.11
C LEU A 144 -19.49 -2.69 -27.71
N ALA A 145 -20.06 -3.58 -26.90
CA ALA A 145 -21.04 -4.56 -27.35
C ALA A 145 -22.29 -3.87 -27.91
N LYS A 146 -22.77 -2.81 -27.24
CA LYS A 146 -23.87 -1.99 -27.74
C LYS A 146 -23.55 -1.34 -29.09
N LEU A 147 -22.40 -0.69 -29.22
CA LEU A 147 -21.99 -0.06 -30.49
C LEU A 147 -21.85 -1.06 -31.62
N LYS A 148 -21.29 -2.26 -31.35
CA LYS A 148 -21.20 -3.34 -32.33
C LYS A 148 -22.59 -3.83 -32.75
N GLY A 149 -23.50 -4.03 -31.80
CA GLY A 149 -24.89 -4.37 -32.10
C GLY A 149 -25.58 -3.32 -32.98
N GLU A 150 -25.40 -2.03 -32.68
CA GLU A 150 -25.90 -0.95 -33.53
C GLU A 150 -25.27 -0.98 -34.94
N ASN A 151 -23.98 -1.30 -35.05
CA ASN A 151 -23.28 -1.37 -36.34
C ASN A 151 -23.73 -2.56 -37.20
N ASP A 152 -24.03 -3.68 -36.57
CA ASP A 152 -24.51 -4.90 -37.24
C ASP A 152 -25.93 -4.72 -37.80
N LEU A 153 -26.73 -3.83 -37.20
CA LEU A 153 -28.05 -3.44 -37.73
C LEU A 153 -27.95 -2.51 -38.95
N LEU A 154 -26.77 -1.93 -39.23
CA LEU A 154 -26.57 -1.07 -40.40
C LEU A 154 -26.24 -1.89 -41.64
N GLN A 155 -26.83 -1.46 -42.75
CA GLN A 155 -26.59 -2.04 -44.06
C GLN A 155 -25.35 -1.44 -44.70
N THR A 156 -24.65 -2.27 -45.48
CA THR A 156 -23.71 -1.78 -46.49
C THR A 156 -24.49 -1.36 -47.73
N VAL A 157 -23.96 -0.42 -48.50
CA VAL A 157 -24.58 -0.03 -49.76
C VAL A 157 -24.51 -1.21 -50.73
N SER A 158 -25.65 -1.86 -50.95
CA SER A 158 -25.79 -2.90 -51.98
C SER A 158 -25.74 -2.27 -53.39
N ARG A 159 -25.26 -3.03 -54.38
CA ARG A 159 -24.98 -2.57 -55.76
C ARG A 159 -26.09 -1.67 -56.32
N GLY A 160 -25.82 -0.36 -56.35
CA GLY A 160 -26.70 0.67 -56.89
C GLY A 160 -26.18 2.07 -56.59
N ARG A 161 -26.44 3.05 -57.47
CA ARG A 161 -26.11 4.46 -57.18
C ARG A 161 -27.15 5.03 -56.22
N ILE A 162 -26.73 5.41 -55.02
CA ILE A 162 -27.52 6.19 -54.08
C ILE A 162 -27.12 7.67 -54.16
N CYS A 163 -28.07 8.57 -53.96
CA CYS A 163 -27.84 10.00 -53.94
C CYS A 163 -26.85 10.36 -52.82
N SER A 164 -25.81 11.16 -53.12
CA SER A 164 -24.82 11.57 -52.12
C SER A 164 -25.31 12.65 -51.15
N HIS A 165 -26.52 13.20 -51.35
CA HIS A 165 -27.11 14.20 -50.45
C HIS A 165 -28.09 13.57 -49.47
N CYS A 166 -29.06 12.78 -49.94
CA CYS A 166 -30.12 12.19 -49.11
C CYS A 166 -30.02 10.67 -48.92
N HIS A 167 -29.04 10.01 -49.56
CA HIS A 167 -28.80 8.55 -49.50
C HIS A 167 -29.95 7.66 -50.01
N GLN A 168 -30.93 8.21 -50.72
CA GLN A 168 -31.98 7.43 -51.39
C GLN A 168 -31.58 7.03 -52.82
N SER A 169 -32.14 5.92 -53.31
CA SER A 169 -31.95 5.44 -54.69
C SER A 169 -32.84 6.19 -55.68
N GLY A 170 -32.58 5.99 -56.99
CA GLY A 170 -33.44 6.51 -58.07
C GLY A 170 -33.12 7.94 -58.54
N HIS A 171 -32.19 8.65 -57.90
CA HIS A 171 -31.77 9.98 -58.33
C HIS A 171 -30.31 10.29 -57.96
N ASN A 172 -29.78 11.36 -58.56
CA ASN A 172 -28.45 11.90 -58.26
C ASN A 172 -28.54 13.21 -57.47
N ARG A 173 -27.40 13.75 -57.03
CA ARG A 173 -27.34 14.99 -56.24
C ARG A 173 -27.96 16.20 -56.94
N ASN A 174 -27.82 16.30 -58.26
CA ASN A 174 -28.28 17.46 -59.04
C ASN A 174 -29.81 17.49 -59.19
N ASN A 175 -30.46 16.32 -59.11
CA ASN A 175 -31.91 16.18 -59.18
C ASN A 175 -32.53 15.87 -57.80
N CYS A 176 -31.76 16.02 -56.72
CA CYS A 176 -32.21 15.72 -55.36
C CYS A 176 -33.09 16.85 -54.82
N ARG A 177 -34.32 16.51 -54.42
CA ARG A 177 -35.22 17.39 -53.64
C ARG A 177 -35.30 17.00 -52.15
N GLY A 178 -34.60 15.94 -51.76
CA GLY A 178 -34.57 15.45 -50.38
C GLY A 178 -33.66 16.28 -49.48
N ILE A 179 -33.88 16.19 -48.17
CA ILE A 179 -33.06 16.80 -47.13
C ILE A 179 -31.71 16.07 -47.02
N ALA A 180 -30.65 16.81 -46.69
CA ALA A 180 -29.34 16.25 -46.40
C ALA A 180 -29.41 15.17 -45.32
N CYS A 181 -28.84 14.00 -45.57
CA CYS A 181 -28.70 12.97 -44.56
C CYS A 181 -27.51 13.31 -43.65
N ASP A 182 -27.76 13.39 -42.35
CA ASP A 182 -26.80 13.79 -41.31
C ASP A 182 -26.44 12.63 -40.35
N SER A 183 -27.16 11.50 -40.40
CA SER A 183 -26.95 10.39 -39.47
C SER A 183 -27.33 9.03 -40.05
N HIS A 184 -26.60 7.99 -39.60
CA HIS A 184 -26.91 6.59 -39.86
C HIS A 184 -28.29 6.18 -39.31
N THR A 185 -28.83 6.87 -38.30
CA THR A 185 -30.18 6.57 -37.79
C THR A 185 -31.27 6.83 -38.83
N LYS A 186 -31.03 7.75 -39.77
CA LYS A 186 -31.98 8.11 -40.83
C LYS A 186 -31.85 7.20 -42.07
N CYS A 187 -30.63 6.92 -42.52
CA CYS A 187 -30.42 6.15 -43.75
C CYS A 187 -30.04 4.68 -43.54
N LYS A 188 -29.66 4.28 -42.33
CA LYS A 188 -29.20 2.92 -41.96
C LYS A 188 -28.00 2.40 -42.76
N LEU A 189 -27.20 3.28 -43.35
CA LEU A 189 -26.04 2.92 -44.17
C LEU A 189 -24.72 3.23 -43.44
N LYS A 190 -23.95 2.20 -43.11
CA LYS A 190 -22.67 2.39 -42.40
C LYS A 190 -21.56 2.99 -43.25
N ASP A 191 -21.58 2.79 -44.56
CA ASP A 191 -20.53 3.31 -45.47
C ASP A 191 -20.62 4.83 -45.67
N LYS A 192 -21.79 5.42 -45.39
CA LYS A 192 -22.03 6.86 -45.49
C LYS A 192 -21.83 7.61 -44.18
N HIS A 193 -21.89 6.87 -43.08
CA HIS A 193 -21.82 7.37 -41.72
C HIS A 193 -20.80 6.54 -40.93
N PRO A 194 -19.50 6.79 -41.14
CA PRO A 194 -18.43 6.03 -40.50
C PRO A 194 -18.27 6.38 -39.02
N GLU A 195 -19.05 7.30 -38.46
CA GLU A 195 -18.90 7.79 -37.08
C GLU A 195 -19.03 6.65 -36.07
N LEU A 196 -19.99 5.74 -36.30
CA LEU A 196 -20.16 4.57 -35.44
C LEU A 196 -18.95 3.63 -35.50
N GLY A 197 -18.40 3.41 -36.69
CA GLY A 197 -17.19 2.59 -36.88
C GLY A 197 -15.94 3.21 -36.24
N LYS A 198 -15.82 4.54 -36.28
CA LYS A 198 -14.78 5.29 -35.56
C LYS A 198 -14.93 5.12 -34.04
N SER A 199 -16.15 5.31 -33.51
CA SER A 199 -16.45 5.14 -32.08
C SER A 199 -16.14 3.73 -31.57
N ILE A 200 -16.48 2.69 -32.35
CA ILE A 200 -16.10 1.30 -32.06
C ILE A 200 -14.57 1.16 -31.96
N SER A 201 -13.86 1.70 -32.94
CA SER A 201 -12.39 1.62 -33.00
C SER A 201 -11.72 2.36 -31.85
N GLU A 202 -12.23 3.53 -31.48
CA GLU A 202 -11.77 4.33 -30.34
C GLU A 202 -12.03 3.63 -29.01
N THR A 203 -13.23 3.09 -28.82
CA THR A 203 -13.60 2.31 -27.63
C THR A 203 -12.74 1.06 -27.50
N GLN A 204 -12.45 0.37 -28.62
CA GLN A 204 -11.56 -0.79 -28.63
C GLN A 204 -10.11 -0.43 -28.25
N LYS A 205 -9.61 0.73 -28.70
CA LYS A 205 -8.29 1.25 -28.28
C LYS A 205 -8.25 1.57 -26.80
N MET A 206 -9.29 2.23 -26.28
CA MET A 206 -9.42 2.55 -24.86
C MET A 206 -9.44 1.26 -24.01
N LEU A 207 -10.21 0.25 -24.42
CA LEU A 207 -10.23 -1.06 -23.74
C LEU A 207 -8.86 -1.72 -23.68
N ASN A 208 -8.11 -1.69 -24.78
CA ASN A 208 -6.76 -2.24 -24.80
C ASN A 208 -5.82 -1.50 -23.84
N LEU A 209 -5.96 -0.17 -23.73
CA LEU A 209 -5.20 0.64 -22.77
C LEU A 209 -5.59 0.30 -21.32
N LEU A 210 -6.88 0.24 -21.02
CA LEU A 210 -7.38 -0.12 -19.68
C LEU A 210 -6.91 -1.51 -19.24
N ARG A 211 -6.94 -2.50 -20.15
CA ARG A 211 -6.42 -3.85 -19.88
C ARG A 211 -4.93 -3.85 -19.56
N LYS A 212 -4.12 -3.06 -20.29
CA LYS A 212 -2.70 -2.88 -19.98
C LYS A 212 -2.49 -2.23 -18.62
N ASN A 213 -3.22 -1.16 -18.33
CA ASN A 213 -3.13 -0.46 -17.04
C ASN A 213 -3.52 -1.37 -15.87
N LYS A 214 -4.57 -2.18 -16.03
CA LYS A 214 -4.98 -3.19 -15.05
C LYS A 214 -3.86 -4.19 -14.78
N GLU A 215 -3.22 -4.70 -15.83
CA GLU A 215 -2.10 -5.64 -15.69
C GLU A 215 -0.92 -5.00 -14.95
N THR A 216 -0.54 -3.77 -15.31
CA THR A 216 0.49 -3.01 -14.58
C THR A 216 0.11 -2.75 -13.12
N ALA A 217 -1.15 -2.44 -12.82
CA ALA A 217 -1.63 -2.26 -11.47
C ALA A 217 -1.60 -3.56 -10.65
N LYS A 218 -1.96 -4.70 -11.27
CA LYS A 218 -1.83 -6.03 -10.66
C LYS A 218 -0.39 -6.38 -10.33
N GLN A 219 0.52 -6.16 -11.28
CA GLN A 219 1.96 -6.37 -11.07
C GLN A 219 2.50 -5.47 -9.96
N SER A 220 2.05 -4.22 -9.89
CA SER A 220 2.44 -3.29 -8.82
C SER A 220 1.93 -3.75 -7.45
N LEU A 221 0.69 -4.22 -7.37
CA LEU A 221 0.13 -4.81 -6.16
C LEU A 221 0.88 -6.07 -5.74
N GLU A 222 1.20 -6.96 -6.67
CA GLU A 222 1.97 -8.18 -6.39
C GLU A 222 3.38 -7.84 -5.92
N GLN A 223 4.07 -6.92 -6.60
CA GLN A 223 5.38 -6.43 -6.18
C GLN A 223 5.35 -5.80 -4.79
N PHE A 224 4.31 -5.00 -4.50
CA PHE A 224 4.09 -4.42 -3.19
C PHE A 224 3.86 -5.49 -2.12
N MET A 225 3.05 -6.52 -2.40
CA MET A 225 2.81 -7.65 -1.50
C MET A 225 4.09 -8.48 -1.26
N LEU A 226 4.90 -8.71 -2.30
CA LEU A 226 6.20 -9.38 -2.18
C LEU A 226 7.19 -8.53 -1.38
N GLN A 227 7.19 -7.21 -1.58
CA GLN A 227 7.99 -6.29 -0.80
C GLN A 227 7.55 -6.29 0.67
N LEU A 228 6.25 -6.26 0.94
CA LEU A 228 5.67 -6.41 2.27
C LEU A 228 6.11 -7.71 2.91
N GLN A 229 6.04 -8.83 2.21
CA GLN A 229 6.48 -10.13 2.72
C GLN A 229 7.99 -10.14 3.03
N ARG A 230 8.81 -9.49 2.18
CA ARG A 230 10.25 -9.34 2.41
C ARG A 230 10.57 -8.38 3.55
N SER A 231 9.77 -7.32 3.76
CA SER A 231 9.92 -6.36 4.86
C SER A 231 9.32 -6.86 6.18
N CYS A 232 8.35 -7.77 6.13
CA CYS A 232 7.98 -8.66 7.24
C CYS A 232 9.16 -9.56 7.65
N GLY A 233 10.26 -9.54 6.89
CA GLY A 233 11.63 -9.88 7.31
C GLY A 233 12.17 -9.09 8.52
N ASN A 234 11.31 -8.44 9.31
CA ASN A 234 11.61 -8.01 10.68
C ASN A 234 11.48 -9.15 11.71
N PHE A 235 11.00 -10.35 11.36
CA PHE A 235 11.01 -11.47 12.32
C PHE A 235 12.43 -11.70 12.87
N PHE A 236 13.42 -11.92 12.00
CA PHE A 236 14.79 -12.11 12.46
C PHE A 236 15.40 -10.83 13.03
N ALA A 237 15.08 -9.65 12.50
CA ALA A 237 15.60 -8.38 13.02
C ALA A 237 15.10 -8.06 14.44
N VAL A 238 13.87 -8.44 14.77
CA VAL A 238 13.24 -8.23 16.09
C VAL A 238 13.53 -9.38 17.04
N MET A 239 13.46 -10.63 16.56
CA MET A 239 13.65 -11.81 17.40
C MET A 239 15.13 -12.06 17.74
N ARG A 240 16.08 -11.69 16.87
CA ARG A 240 17.51 -11.87 17.13
C ARG A 240 18.00 -11.09 18.36
N PRO A 241 17.73 -9.79 18.54
CA PRO A 241 18.08 -9.10 19.77
C PRO A 241 17.28 -9.59 20.98
N ARG A 242 16.01 -9.99 20.81
CA ARG A 242 15.17 -10.54 21.91
C ARG A 242 15.73 -11.85 22.47
N LEU A 243 16.05 -12.81 21.61
CA LEU A 243 16.68 -14.07 22.03
C LEU A 243 18.03 -13.83 22.71
N LYS A 244 18.85 -12.92 22.17
CA LYS A 244 20.12 -12.53 22.82
C LYS A 244 19.91 -11.95 24.22
N ARG A 245 18.83 -11.17 24.46
CA ARG A 245 18.51 -10.66 25.81
C ARG A 245 18.04 -11.77 26.76
N LEU A 246 17.28 -12.75 26.26
CA LEU A 246 16.74 -13.84 27.08
C LEU A 246 17.81 -14.84 27.51
N ASN A 247 18.80 -15.10 26.66
CA ASN A 247 19.90 -15.98 27.01
C ASN A 247 21.23 -15.52 26.40
N PRO A 248 21.86 -14.48 26.97
CA PRO A 248 23.10 -13.93 26.44
C PRO A 248 24.23 -14.95 26.37
N VAL A 249 24.31 -15.86 27.35
CA VAL A 249 25.37 -16.87 27.47
C VAL A 249 25.23 -17.94 26.39
N LYS A 250 24.02 -18.47 26.17
CA LYS A 250 23.77 -19.48 25.12
C LYS A 250 24.06 -18.94 23.72
N TYR A 251 23.73 -17.67 23.47
CA TYR A 251 23.85 -17.05 22.15
C TYR A 251 25.14 -16.25 21.94
N LEU A 252 26.16 -16.51 22.76
CA LEU A 252 27.56 -16.11 22.46
C LEU A 252 28.02 -16.71 21.12
N ILE A 253 27.58 -17.94 20.82
CA ILE A 253 27.83 -18.59 19.53
C ILE A 253 26.70 -18.23 18.56
N HIS A 254 27.06 -17.55 17.46
CA HIS A 254 26.09 -17.04 16.50
C HIS A 254 25.27 -18.14 15.81
N GLN A 255 25.86 -19.31 15.57
CA GLN A 255 25.22 -20.43 14.87
C GLN A 255 24.03 -21.03 15.66
N GLU A 256 24.14 -21.13 16.99
CA GLU A 256 23.05 -21.63 17.86
C GLU A 256 21.87 -20.65 17.88
N LEU A 257 22.14 -19.35 17.80
CA LEU A 257 21.11 -18.31 17.70
C LEU A 257 20.33 -18.41 16.39
N ASP A 258 21.03 -18.54 15.27
CA ASP A 258 20.39 -18.62 13.96
C ASP A 258 19.59 -19.91 13.77
N LYS A 259 20.06 -21.02 14.34
CA LYS A 259 19.34 -22.30 14.39
C LYS A 259 18.04 -22.19 15.20
N ASP A 260 18.08 -21.58 16.38
CA ASP A 260 16.90 -21.37 17.22
C ASP A 260 15.91 -20.38 16.58
N LEU A 261 16.40 -19.35 15.88
CA LEU A 261 15.56 -18.42 15.12
C LEU A 261 14.79 -19.11 13.99
N LEU A 262 15.39 -20.08 13.31
CA LEU A 262 14.72 -20.87 12.28
C LEU A 262 13.58 -21.74 12.84
N TYR A 263 13.78 -22.34 14.02
CA TYR A 263 12.71 -23.09 14.69
C TYR A 263 11.54 -22.18 15.07
N LEU A 264 11.82 -20.99 15.62
CA LEU A 264 10.78 -20.03 15.97
C LEU A 264 10.07 -19.44 14.75
N HIS A 265 10.80 -19.17 13.67
CA HIS A 265 10.21 -18.70 12.41
C HIS A 265 9.18 -19.70 11.88
N LYS A 266 9.50 -20.99 11.95
CA LYS A 266 8.58 -22.08 11.57
C LYS A 266 7.40 -22.22 12.53
N ALA A 267 7.63 -22.12 13.84
CA ALA A 267 6.59 -22.29 14.85
C ALA A 267 5.58 -21.12 14.89
N LEU A 268 6.04 -19.92 14.55
CA LEU A 268 5.27 -18.68 14.65
C LEU A 268 4.77 -18.18 13.29
N GLU A 269 5.03 -18.91 12.20
CA GLU A 269 4.64 -18.54 10.83
C GLU A 269 5.01 -17.09 10.49
N ASN A 270 6.22 -16.67 10.85
CA ASN A 270 6.78 -15.33 10.63
C ASN A 270 6.09 -14.21 11.43
N LYS A 271 5.23 -14.54 12.40
CA LYS A 271 4.60 -13.57 13.30
C LYS A 271 5.54 -13.28 14.48
N VAL A 272 5.69 -12.00 14.81
CA VAL A 272 6.46 -11.58 15.99
C VAL A 272 5.53 -11.50 17.19
N PRO A 273 5.70 -12.33 18.22
CA PRO A 273 4.86 -12.29 19.41
C PRO A 273 5.16 -11.05 20.26
N PRO A 274 4.20 -10.52 21.04
CA PRO A 274 4.46 -9.49 22.05
C PRO A 274 5.65 -9.79 22.96
N GLU A 275 6.42 -8.78 23.38
CA GLU A 275 7.57 -8.95 24.29
C GLU A 275 7.17 -9.53 25.66
N SER A 276 5.93 -9.28 26.11
CA SER A 276 5.37 -9.87 27.34
C SER A 276 5.31 -11.40 27.32
N GLU A 277 5.39 -12.01 26.14
CA GLU A 277 5.33 -13.45 25.94
C GLU A 277 6.71 -14.05 25.66
N ASP A 278 7.79 -13.28 25.83
CA ASP A 278 9.16 -13.76 25.60
C ASP A 278 9.54 -15.01 26.42
N TRP A 279 8.92 -15.17 27.59
CA TRP A 279 9.12 -16.34 28.46
C TRP A 279 8.74 -17.67 27.80
N ARG A 280 7.89 -17.67 26.77
CA ARG A 280 7.44 -18.90 26.09
C ARG A 280 8.35 -19.33 24.94
N LEU A 281 9.25 -18.45 24.48
CA LEU A 281 10.11 -18.71 23.33
C LEU A 281 11.05 -19.91 23.53
N PRO A 282 11.68 -20.12 24.70
CA PRO A 282 12.50 -21.31 24.94
C PRO A 282 11.71 -22.62 24.80
N HIS A 283 10.50 -22.67 25.34
CA HIS A 283 9.64 -23.86 25.24
C HIS A 283 9.21 -24.17 23.80
N LEU A 284 8.93 -23.14 22.99
CA LEU A 284 8.65 -23.31 21.56
C LEU A 284 9.86 -23.88 20.80
N ILE A 285 11.07 -23.36 21.10
CA ILE A 285 12.31 -23.89 20.53
C ILE A 285 12.48 -25.38 20.87
N ASP A 286 12.30 -25.76 22.13
CA ASP A 286 12.49 -27.14 22.59
C ASP A 286 11.44 -28.09 22.01
N THR A 287 10.20 -27.62 21.87
CA THR A 287 9.11 -28.37 21.21
C THR A 287 9.45 -28.65 19.74
N CYS A 288 9.99 -27.66 19.01
CA CYS A 288 10.42 -27.83 17.63
C CYS A 288 11.68 -28.71 17.48
N LYS A 289 12.61 -28.65 18.44
CA LYS A 289 13.78 -29.53 18.49
C LYS A 289 13.37 -30.99 18.71
N GLY A 290 12.43 -31.23 19.63
CA GLY A 290 11.87 -32.57 19.90
C GLY A 290 11.20 -33.20 18.67
N GLN A 291 10.43 -32.41 17.91
CA GLN A 291 9.80 -32.84 16.66
C GLN A 291 10.81 -33.17 15.55
N SER A 292 11.99 -32.54 15.57
CA SER A 292 13.06 -32.80 14.60
C SER A 292 13.84 -34.10 14.91
N HIS A 293 13.86 -34.54 16.16
CA HIS A 293 14.51 -35.80 16.58
C HIS A 293 13.60 -37.03 16.48
N SER A 294 12.28 -36.86 16.49
CA SER A 294 11.34 -37.96 16.27
C SER A 294 11.20 -38.34 14.79
N GLN A 295 11.50 -37.44 13.85
CA GLN A 295 11.54 -37.76 12.41
C GLN A 295 12.81 -38.49 11.96
N SER A 296 13.91 -38.45 12.73
CA SER A 296 15.16 -39.16 12.38
C SER A 296 15.26 -40.57 13.00
N ARG A 297 14.22 -41.06 13.68
CA ARG A 297 14.22 -42.38 14.36
C ARG A 297 13.22 -43.38 13.79
N GLN A 298 12.60 -43.07 12.65
CA GLN A 298 11.86 -44.03 11.85
C GLN A 298 12.56 -44.20 10.51
N GLU A 299 13.63 -44.99 10.49
CA GLU A 299 14.02 -45.73 9.29
C GLU A 299 13.43 -47.14 9.48
N PRO A 300 12.28 -47.48 8.85
CA PRO A 300 11.83 -48.85 8.81
C PRO A 300 12.64 -49.60 7.76
N GLN A 301 13.21 -50.71 8.20
CA GLN A 301 13.71 -51.82 7.40
C GLN A 301 12.80 -52.08 6.19
N VAL A 302 13.25 -51.71 4.99
CA VAL A 302 12.70 -52.21 3.74
C VAL A 302 13.87 -52.50 2.80
N LEU A 303 14.62 -53.56 3.12
CA LEU A 303 15.62 -54.13 2.23
C LEU A 303 15.65 -55.66 2.43
N GLU A 304 14.50 -56.30 2.23
CA GLU A 304 14.48 -57.74 1.96
C GLU A 304 13.19 -58.15 1.24
N ALA A 305 13.19 -57.96 -0.08
CA ALA A 305 12.47 -58.77 -1.06
C ALA A 305 12.58 -58.07 -2.41
N ILE A 306 13.58 -58.47 -3.21
CA ILE A 306 13.58 -58.62 -4.68
C ILE A 306 15.02 -58.99 -5.04
N ALA A 307 15.29 -60.30 -5.12
CA ALA A 307 16.32 -60.92 -5.96
C ALA A 307 16.39 -62.43 -5.66
N VAL A 308 15.32 -63.15 -6.01
CA VAL A 308 15.46 -64.58 -6.38
C VAL A 308 14.94 -64.68 -7.80
N VAL A 309 15.66 -65.45 -8.61
CA VAL A 309 15.56 -65.59 -10.07
C VAL A 309 16.36 -64.54 -10.85
N ASP A 310 17.68 -64.78 -11.03
CA ASP A 310 18.20 -65.40 -12.26
C ASP A 310 19.75 -65.41 -12.30
N ARG A 311 20.36 -66.59 -12.11
CA ARG A 311 21.46 -67.12 -12.95
C ARG A 311 21.99 -68.48 -12.42
N ARG A 312 21.52 -69.54 -13.09
CA ARG A 312 22.23 -70.76 -13.56
C ARG A 312 23.23 -71.44 -12.61
N VAL A 313 22.93 -72.67 -12.18
CA VAL A 313 23.41 -73.97 -12.74
C VAL A 313 22.45 -75.06 -12.27
#